data_AF-S7Q711-F1
#
_entry.id   AF-S7Q711-F1
#
_cell.length_a   1.000
_cell.length_b   1.000
_cell.length_c   1.000
_cell.angle_alpha   90.00
_cell.angle_beta   90.00
_cell.angle_gamma   90.00
#
_symmetry.space_group_name_H-M   'P 1'
#
loop_
_entity.id
_entity.type
_entity.pdbx_description
1 polymer ?
#
loop_
_entity_poly.entity_id
_entity_poly.type
_entity_poly.pdbx_seq_one_letter_code
_entity_poly.pdbx_strand_id
1 'polypeptide(L)' 'VKRFIQSRTKEDQKPSERLHAIWLCIAVPSGGQRLLETGEEEILKMDLGDVPLVVVFTKFDLLITNAEME' A
#
# COMPACT_ATOMS: atom_id res chain seq x y z
N VAL A 1 -2.51 -12.19 -0.29
CA VAL A 1 -3.12 -10.94 -0.84
C VAL A 1 -3.31 -11.00 -2.35
N LYS A 2 -2.28 -11.31 -3.15
CA LYS A 2 -2.36 -11.39 -4.63
C LYS A 2 -3.62 -12.06 -5.20
N ARG A 3 -3.93 -13.30 -4.78
CA ARG A 3 -5.15 -14.02 -5.24
C ARG A 3 -6.45 -13.27 -4.97
N PHE A 4 -6.54 -12.54 -3.85
CA PHE A 4 -7.71 -11.76 -3.51
C PHE A 4 -7.83 -10.53 -4.41
N ILE A 5 -6.75 -9.79 -4.61
CA ILE A 5 -6.73 -8.62 -5.50
C ILE A 5 -7.15 -9.07 -6.91
N GLN A 6 -6.49 -10.09 -7.45
CA GLN A 6 -6.77 -10.61 -8.78
C GLN A 6 -8.18 -11.17 -8.97
N SER A 7 -8.81 -11.73 -7.92
CA SER A 7 -10.19 -12.21 -8.03
C SER A 7 -11.20 -11.08 -8.00
N ARG A 8 -10.84 -9.94 -7.38
CA ARG A 8 -11.71 -8.79 -7.13
C ARG A 8 -11.54 -7.64 -8.12
N THR A 9 -10.54 -7.70 -8.99
CA THR A 9 -10.26 -6.74 -10.07
C THR A 9 -10.90 -7.14 -11.40
N LYS A 10 -11.51 -8.33 -11.49
CA LYS A 10 -12.11 -8.82 -12.73
C LYS A 10 -13.37 -8.04 -13.10
N GLU A 11 -13.52 -7.75 -14.40
CA GLU A 11 -14.66 -6.99 -14.95
C GLU A 11 -16.01 -7.71 -14.80
N ASP A 12 -16.01 -9.04 -14.71
CA ASP A 12 -17.21 -9.87 -14.59
C ASP A 12 -17.81 -9.90 -13.17
N GLN A 13 -17.16 -9.25 -12.20
CA GLN A 13 -17.68 -9.15 -10.84
C GLN A 13 -18.81 -8.13 -10.71
N LYS A 14 -19.80 -8.46 -9.87
CA LYS A 14 -20.83 -7.50 -9.46
C LYS A 14 -20.17 -6.27 -8.85
N PRO A 15 -20.68 -5.04 -9.10
CA PRO A 15 -20.10 -3.82 -8.52
C PRO A 15 -19.88 -3.91 -7.00
N SER A 16 -20.84 -4.50 -6.26
CA SER A 16 -20.73 -4.71 -4.80
C SER A 16 -19.62 -5.66 -4.37
N GLU A 17 -19.11 -6.48 -5.29
CA GLU A 17 -18.08 -7.49 -5.06
C GLU A 17 -16.69 -7.02 -5.53
N ARG A 18 -16.61 -5.93 -6.32
CA ARG A 18 -15.36 -5.39 -6.84
C ARG A 18 -14.51 -4.77 -5.74
N LEU A 19 -13.20 -4.83 -5.92
CA LEU A 19 -12.27 -4.02 -5.16
C LEU A 19 -12.30 -2.59 -5.72
N HIS A 20 -12.62 -1.61 -4.88
CA HIS A 20 -12.82 -0.22 -5.30
C HIS A 20 -11.55 0.63 -5.18
N ALA A 21 -10.68 0.30 -4.22
CA ALA A 21 -9.41 0.96 -3.99
C ALA A 21 -8.51 0.06 -3.13
N ILE A 22 -7.20 0.26 -3.24
CA ILE A 22 -6.20 -0.35 -2.35
C ILE A 22 -5.47 0.79 -1.63
N TRP A 23 -5.41 0.72 -0.30
CA TRP A 23 -4.60 1.61 0.51
C TRP A 23 -3.33 0.86 0.92
N LEU A 24 -2.19 1.23 0.34
CA LEU A 24 -0.89 0.68 0.68
C LEU A 24 -0.24 1.57 1.72
N CYS A 25 -0.32 1.16 2.98
CA CYS A 25 0.26 1.89 4.10
C CYS A 25 1.72 1.51 4.28
N ILE A 26 2.61 2.47 4.07
CA ILE A 26 4.06 2.31 4.24
C ILE A 26 4.45 3.13 5.47
N ALA A 27 5.16 2.53 6.42
CA ALA A 27 5.68 3.31 7.55
C ALA A 27 6.76 4.27 7.05
N VAL A 28 6.73 5.53 7.46
CA VAL A 28 7.82 6.46 7.17
C VAL A 28 9.11 5.85 7.74
N PRO A 29 10.15 5.64 6.91
CA PRO A 29 11.38 5.03 7.39
C PRO A 29 12.09 5.96 8.36
N SER A 30 12.58 5.40 9.46
CA SER A 30 13.40 6.10 10.45
C SER A 30 14.69 5.30 10.69
N GLY A 31 15.84 5.96 10.70
CA GLY A 31 17.12 5.33 11.09
C GLY A 31 17.61 4.21 10.16
N GLY A 32 17.90 4.52 8.89
CA GLY A 32 18.55 3.59 7.96
C GLY A 32 17.72 2.37 7.54
N GLN A 33 16.45 2.33 7.93
CA GLN A 33 15.51 1.28 7.51
C GLN A 33 15.25 1.34 6.00
N ARG A 34 14.85 0.21 5.43
CA ARG A 34 14.42 0.17 4.03
C ARG A 34 13.16 1.01 3.86
N LEU A 35 13.11 1.78 2.77
CA LEU A 35 11.93 2.57 2.40
C LEU A 35 10.74 1.67 2.03
N LEU A 36 11.02 0.52 1.42
CA LEU A 36 10.03 -0.48 1.04
C LEU A 36 10.43 -1.86 1.56
N GLU A 37 9.47 -2.53 2.19
CA GLU A 37 9.53 -3.95 2.50
C GLU A 37 9.16 -4.79 1.26
N THR A 38 9.59 -6.05 1.22
CA THR A 38 9.34 -6.95 0.07
C THR A 38 7.85 -7.04 -0.29
N GLY A 39 6.96 -7.02 0.71
CA GLY A 39 5.52 -7.09 0.47
C GLY A 39 4.94 -5.84 -0.19
N GLU A 40 5.50 -4.67 0.10
CA GLU A 40 5.08 -3.40 -0.51
C GLU A 40 5.54 -3.35 -1.97
N GLU A 41 6.78 -3.77 -2.23
CA GLU A 41 7.30 -3.90 -3.59
C GLU A 41 6.47 -4.86 -4.45
N GLU A 42 6.05 -6.00 -3.89
CA GLU A 42 5.22 -6.97 -4.61
C GLU A 42 3.86 -6.40 -5.00
N ILE A 43 3.26 -5.55 -4.16
CA ILE A 43 1.98 -4.89 -4.46
C ILE A 43 2.18 -3.80 -5.50
N LEU A 44 3.24 -2.99 -5.39
CA LEU A 44 3.56 -1.92 -6.34
C LEU A 44 3.87 -2.46 -7.75
N LYS A 45 4.42 -3.67 -7.85
CA LYS A 45 4.72 -4.35 -9.13
C LYS A 45 3.54 -5.17 -9.67
N MET A 46 2.43 -5.26 -8.93
CA MET A 46 1.28 -6.06 -9.32
C MET A 46 0.43 -5.33 -10.37
N ASP A 47 -0.13 -6.10 -11.31
CA ASP A 47 -1.21 -5.60 -12.15
C ASP A 47 -2.51 -5.52 -11.33
N LEU A 48 -2.98 -4.29 -11.11
CA LEU A 48 -4.17 -3.98 -10.33
C LEU A 48 -5.40 -3.71 -11.23
N GLY A 49 -5.26 -3.82 -12.55
CA GLY A 49 -6.29 -3.38 -13.50
C GLY A 49 -6.70 -1.92 -13.25
N ASP A 50 -8.00 -1.66 -13.23
CA ASP A 50 -8.56 -0.32 -12.99
C ASP A 50 -8.66 0.07 -11.50
N VAL A 51 -8.17 -0.77 -10.59
CA VAL A 51 -8.30 -0.50 -9.16
C VAL A 51 -7.26 0.54 -8.73
N PRO A 52 -7.67 1.70 -8.21
CA PRO A 52 -6.75 2.74 -7.78
C PRO A 52 -5.93 2.27 -6.57
N LEU A 53 -4.61 2.48 -6.66
CA LEU A 53 -3.67 2.29 -5.56
C LEU A 53 -3.36 3.65 -4.91
N VAL A 54 -3.69 3.79 -3.63
CA VAL A 54 -3.36 4.96 -2.82
C VAL A 54 -2.25 4.58 -1.86
N VAL A 55 -1.09 5.20 -2.03
CA VAL A 55 0.03 5.03 -1.10
C VAL A 55 -0.13 6.01 0.06
N VAL A 56 -0.10 5.49 1.29
CA VAL A 56 -0.23 6.29 2.52
C VAL A 56 1.02 6.11 3.36
N PHE A 57 1.77 7.19 3.56
CA PHE A 57 2.88 7.19 4.50
C PHE A 57 2.36 7.36 5.94
N THR A 58 2.68 6.40 6.80
CA THR A 58 2.17 6.30 8.18
C THR A 58 3.27 6.51 9.20
N LYS A 59 2.92 6.63 10.48
CA LYS A 59 3.88 6.91 11.57
C LYS A 59 4.63 8.23 11.40
N PHE A 60 3.95 9.24 10.85
CA PHE A 60 4.51 10.57 10.67
C PHE A 60 4.85 11.24 12.01
N ASP A 61 4.08 10.94 13.05
CA ASP A 61 4.34 11.33 14.44
C ASP A 61 5.72 10.88 14.93
N LEU A 62 6.15 9.65 14.59
CA LEU A 62 7.49 9.16 14.93
C LEU A 62 8.58 9.87 14.13
N LEU A 63 8.33 10.20 12.86
CA LEU A 63 9.28 10.98 12.06
C LEU A 63 9.52 12.34 12.72
N ILE A 64 8.46 13.06 13.07
CA ILE A 64 8.55 14.36 13.73
C ILE A 64 9.27 14.24 15.07
N THR A 65 8.91 13.25 15.88
CA THR A 65 9.54 13.04 17.20
C THR A 65 11.06 12.82 17.07
N ASN A 66 11.50 12.01 16.10
CA ASN A 66 12.93 11.79 15.87
C ASN A 66 13.64 13.04 15.36
N ALA A 67 13.00 13.82 14.48
CA ALA A 67 13.56 15.06 13.96
C ALA A 67 13.68 16.17 15.00
N GLU A 68 12.80 16.18 16.01
CA GLU A 68 12.87 17.13 17.14
C GLU A 68 13.93 16.73 18.19
N MET A 69 14.41 15.48 18.16
CA MET A 69 15.42 14.96 19.08
C MET A 69 16.87 15.07 18.55
N GLU A 70 17.06 15.45 17.29
CA GLU A 70 18.37 15.79 16.66
C GLU A 70 18.74 17.26 16.87
#